data_AF-A0A7X0GIR3-F1
#
_entry.id   AF-A0A7X0GIR3-F1
#
_cell.length_a   1.000
_cell.length_b   1.000
_cell.length_c   1.000
_cell.angle_alpha   90.00
_cell.angle_beta   90.00
_cell.angle_gamma   90.00
#
_symmetry.space_group_name_H-M   'P 1'
#
loop_
_entity.id
_entity.type
_entity.pdbx_description
1 polymer ?
#
loop_
_entity_poly.entity_id
_entity_poly.type
_entity_poly.pdbx_seq_one_letter_code
_entity_poly.pdbx_strand_id
1 'polypeptide(L)'
;MTNTKARTAAVITPVGHEAQGEARALAREGRAGKAVRRLRKDSWLKRGPAREALELLVDGQELPTSSGTRWRPCVGPVLRWSVRSGALRRPDAPLVGELTALLGSGRQIAAVSLLRERTGIDLAGGYHLVVEPGSRPLTP
;
A
#
# COMPACT_ATOMS: atom_id res chain seq x y z
N MET A 1 0.68 -1.69 -20.10
CA MET A 1 1.93 -1.78 -19.30
C MET A 1 1.57 -1.53 -17.85
N THR A 2 1.60 -2.57 -17.02
CA THR A 2 1.38 -2.48 -15.57
C THR A 2 2.45 -1.57 -14.98
N ASN A 3 2.05 -0.50 -14.31
CA ASN A 3 3.02 0.43 -13.73
C ASN A 3 3.51 -0.20 -12.42
N THR A 4 4.68 -0.85 -12.45
CA THR A 4 5.25 -1.59 -11.31
C THR A 4 5.25 -0.74 -10.04
N LYS A 5 5.67 0.54 -10.11
CA LYS A 5 5.67 1.44 -8.95
C LYS A 5 4.26 1.66 -8.38
N ALA A 6 3.29 1.90 -9.26
CA ALA A 6 1.90 2.12 -8.85
C ALA A 6 1.28 0.85 -8.25
N ARG A 7 1.61 -0.32 -8.80
CA ARG A 7 1.17 -1.61 -8.28
C ARG A 7 1.81 -1.92 -6.92
N THR A 8 3.11 -1.69 -6.76
CA THR A 8 3.81 -1.80 -5.46
C THR A 8 3.17 -0.86 -4.44
N ALA A 9 2.88 0.40 -4.80
CA ALA A 9 2.17 1.33 -3.92
C ALA A 9 0.76 0.85 -3.54
N ALA A 10 0.02 0.24 -4.47
CA ALA A 10 -1.30 -0.30 -4.22
C ALA A 10 -1.29 -1.43 -3.17
N VAL A 11 -0.32 -2.34 -3.25
CA VAL A 11 -0.27 -3.54 -2.39
C VAL A 11 0.29 -3.27 -0.99
N ILE A 12 0.95 -2.14 -0.77
CA ILE A 12 1.48 -1.76 0.55
C ILE A 12 0.63 -0.72 1.27
N THR A 13 -0.25 -0.01 0.56
CA THR A 13 -1.08 1.06 1.15
C THR A 13 -2.35 0.49 1.77
N PRO A 14 -2.61 0.71 3.08
CA PRO A 14 -3.83 0.26 3.71
C PRO A 14 -5.11 0.91 3.14
N VAL A 15 -6.14 0.10 2.92
CA VAL A 15 -7.48 0.50 2.50
C VAL A 15 -8.51 -0.28 3.31
N GLY A 16 -9.46 0.40 3.96
CA GLY A 16 -10.46 -0.25 4.83
C GLY A 16 -11.35 -1.26 4.11
N HIS A 17 -11.82 -2.30 4.82
CA HIS A 17 -12.68 -3.36 4.28
C HIS A 17 -13.94 -2.82 3.58
N GLU A 18 -14.60 -1.84 4.20
CA GLU A 18 -15.79 -1.20 3.63
C GLU A 18 -15.49 -0.53 2.27
N ALA A 19 -14.39 0.21 2.19
CA ALA A 19 -13.95 0.87 0.96
C ALA A 19 -13.64 -0.14 -0.16
N GLN A 20 -13.03 -1.28 0.18
CA GLN A 20 -12.79 -2.36 -0.78
C GLN A 20 -14.09 -3.00 -1.26
N GLY A 21 -15.04 -3.26 -0.35
CA GLY A 21 -16.36 -3.81 -0.67
C GLY A 21 -17.16 -2.90 -1.59
N GLU A 22 -17.26 -1.61 -1.25
CA GLU A 22 -17.91 -0.60 -2.08
C GLU A 22 -17.23 -0.45 -3.45
N ALA A 23 -15.90 -0.42 -3.49
CA ALA A 23 -15.17 -0.33 -4.76
C ALA A 23 -15.43 -1.54 -5.66
N ARG A 24 -15.51 -2.76 -5.10
CA ARG A 24 -15.87 -3.98 -5.84
C ARG A 24 -17.30 -3.91 -6.37
N ALA A 25 -18.26 -3.44 -5.57
CA ALA A 25 -19.64 -3.24 -6.01
C ALA A 25 -19.72 -2.25 -7.18
N LEU A 26 -19.07 -1.09 -7.04
CA LEU A 26 -19.00 -0.07 -8.10
C LEU A 26 -18.31 -0.60 -9.37
N ALA A 27 -17.29 -1.45 -9.24
CA ALA A 27 -16.63 -2.06 -10.39
C ALA A 27 -17.56 -3.00 -11.16
N ARG A 28 -18.36 -3.82 -10.45
CA ARG A 28 -19.36 -4.71 -11.06
C ARG A 28 -20.45 -3.94 -11.81
N GLU A 29 -20.77 -2.72 -11.36
CA GLU A 29 -21.68 -1.80 -12.04
C GLU A 29 -21.02 -1.05 -13.24
N GLY A 30 -19.75 -1.34 -13.57
CA GLY A 30 -19.00 -0.63 -14.62
C GLY A 30 -18.54 0.78 -14.24
N ARG A 31 -18.66 1.18 -12.96
CA ARG A 31 -18.38 2.54 -12.46
C ARG A 31 -16.95 2.67 -11.94
N ALA A 32 -15.97 2.26 -12.74
CA ALA A 32 -14.56 2.20 -12.36
C ALA A 32 -14.01 3.54 -11.82
N GLY A 33 -14.42 4.68 -12.39
CA GLY A 33 -14.00 5.99 -11.91
C GLY A 33 -14.47 6.29 -10.47
N LYS A 34 -15.67 5.84 -10.09
CA LYS A 34 -16.20 5.98 -8.72
C LYS A 34 -15.52 5.00 -7.77
N ALA A 35 -15.25 3.77 -8.22
CA ALA A 35 -14.50 2.80 -7.44
C ALA A 35 -13.09 3.31 -7.09
N VAL A 36 -12.35 3.85 -8.07
CA VAL A 36 -11.04 4.48 -7.85
C VAL A 36 -11.14 5.66 -6.87
N ARG A 37 -12.16 6.52 -7.02
CA ARG A 37 -12.37 7.63 -6.07
C ARG A 37 -12.65 7.14 -4.66
N ARG A 38 -13.40 6.04 -4.51
CA ARG A 38 -13.70 5.43 -3.21
C ARG A 38 -12.46 4.86 -2.54
N LEU A 39 -11.61 4.16 -3.27
CA LEU A 39 -10.36 3.60 -2.74
C LEU A 39 -9.38 4.67 -2.25
N ARG A 40 -9.40 5.84 -2.88
CA ARG A 40 -8.57 6.99 -2.47
C ARG A 40 -9.13 7.72 -1.26
N LYS A 41 -10.45 7.66 -1.08
CA LYS A 41 -11.10 8.31 0.05
C LYS A 41 -10.63 7.59 1.32
N ASP A 42 -10.13 8.37 2.27
CA ASP A 42 -9.66 7.88 3.57
C ASP A 42 -8.45 6.92 3.46
N SER A 43 -7.68 7.02 2.36
CA SER A 43 -6.42 6.30 2.17
C SER A 43 -5.33 7.19 1.58
N TRP A 44 -4.10 6.69 1.59
CA TRP A 44 -2.94 7.36 0.99
C TRP A 44 -2.75 7.05 -0.50
N LEU A 45 -3.74 6.43 -1.14
CA LEU A 45 -3.63 6.06 -2.56
C LEU A 45 -3.73 7.31 -3.46
N LYS A 46 -2.73 7.46 -4.33
CA LYS A 46 -2.81 8.38 -5.47
C LYS A 46 -3.62 7.75 -6.61
N ARG A 47 -3.99 8.55 -7.61
CA ARG A 47 -4.84 8.12 -8.75
C ARG A 47 -4.31 6.88 -9.48
N GLY A 48 -2.99 6.84 -9.77
CA GLY A 48 -2.36 5.69 -10.43
C GLY A 48 -2.42 4.42 -9.57
N PRO A 49 -1.86 4.43 -8.34
CA PRO A 49 -1.96 3.32 -7.41
C PRO A 49 -3.40 2.86 -7.13
N ALA A 50 -4.36 3.78 -7.01
CA ALA A 50 -5.77 3.43 -6.79
C ALA A 50 -6.40 2.69 -7.98
N ARG A 51 -5.91 2.91 -9.20
CA ARG A 51 -6.33 2.15 -10.37
C ARG A 51 -5.81 0.73 -10.30
N GLU A 52 -4.52 0.54 -10.00
CA GLU A 52 -3.93 -0.79 -9.80
C GLU A 52 -4.57 -1.54 -8.63
N ALA A 53 -4.90 -0.82 -7.54
CA ALA A 53 -5.64 -1.35 -6.41
C ALA A 53 -7.02 -1.90 -6.82
N LEU A 54 -7.71 -1.20 -7.73
CA LEU A 54 -8.99 -1.66 -8.25
C LEU A 54 -8.83 -2.93 -9.10
N GLU A 55 -7.85 -2.97 -9.99
CA GLU A 55 -7.56 -4.18 -10.79
C GLU A 55 -7.30 -5.39 -9.89
N LEU A 56 -6.48 -5.22 -8.84
CA LEU A 56 -6.22 -6.26 -7.85
C LEU A 56 -7.51 -6.75 -7.16
N LEU A 57 -8.40 -5.83 -6.77
CA LEU A 57 -9.68 -6.18 -6.15
C LEU A 57 -10.62 -6.92 -7.11
N VAL A 58 -10.62 -6.55 -8.39
CA VAL A 58 -11.39 -7.21 -9.45
C VAL A 58 -10.85 -8.61 -9.74
N ASP A 59 -9.52 -8.77 -9.71
CA ASP A 59 -8.80 -10.05 -9.80
C ASP A 59 -8.96 -10.93 -8.53
N GLY A 60 -9.81 -10.52 -7.58
CA GLY A 60 -10.11 -11.27 -6.36
C GLY A 60 -9.04 -11.16 -5.26
N GLN A 61 -8.00 -10.36 -5.45
CA GLN A 61 -7.02 -10.08 -4.40
C GLN A 61 -7.64 -9.15 -3.34
N GLU A 62 -7.25 -9.31 -2.08
CA GLU A 62 -7.57 -8.35 -1.03
C GLU A 62 -6.46 -7.30 -0.93
N LEU A 63 -6.76 -6.11 -0.41
CA LEU A 63 -5.75 -5.10 -0.07
C LEU A 63 -5.53 -5.07 1.44
N PRO A 64 -4.36 -4.63 1.94
CA PRO A 64 -4.14 -4.55 3.38
C PRO A 64 -5.14 -3.58 4.02
N THR A 65 -5.73 -3.90 5.18
CA THR A 65 -6.77 -3.07 5.83
C THR A 65 -6.30 -2.26 7.02
N SER A 66 -5.11 -2.58 7.50
CA SER A 66 -4.34 -1.84 8.49
C SER A 66 -2.88 -1.84 8.08
N SER A 67 -2.17 -0.75 8.34
CA SER A 67 -0.72 -0.76 8.47
C SER A 67 -0.42 -1.56 9.75
N GLY A 68 -0.15 -2.85 9.58
CA GLY A 68 -0.27 -3.86 10.65
C GLY A 68 0.30 -3.43 12.01
N THR A 69 -0.54 -3.45 13.04
CA THR A 69 -0.17 -3.14 14.42
C THR A 69 0.16 -4.42 15.18
N ARG A 70 1.44 -4.69 15.45
CA ARG A 70 1.93 -5.16 16.77
C ARG A 70 3.46 -5.17 16.81
N TRP A 71 4.00 -4.51 17.82
CA TRP A 71 5.40 -4.32 18.16
C TRP A 71 6.26 -5.59 18.07
N ARG A 72 7.26 -5.58 17.19
CA ARG A 72 8.58 -6.21 17.32
C ARG A 72 9.52 -5.50 16.33
N PRO A 73 10.82 -5.36 16.60
CA PRO A 73 11.70 -4.59 15.74
C PRO A 73 11.80 -5.30 14.39
N CYS A 74 11.93 -4.50 13.33
CA CYS A 74 12.17 -4.93 11.95
C CYS A 74 10.92 -5.37 11.17
N VAL A 75 10.38 -4.44 10.37
CA VAL A 75 9.95 -4.65 8.97
C VAL A 75 9.24 -5.98 8.72
N GLY A 76 8.08 -6.17 9.34
CA GLY A 76 7.40 -7.46 9.34
C GLY A 76 6.21 -7.52 8.39
N PRO A 77 5.07 -6.87 8.68
CA PRO A 77 3.79 -7.46 8.31
C PRO A 77 3.26 -7.05 6.93
N VAL A 78 3.39 -5.78 6.52
CA VAL A 78 2.88 -5.31 5.22
C VAL A 78 3.72 -5.90 4.09
N LEU A 79 5.05 -5.80 4.18
CA LEU A 79 5.95 -6.40 3.19
C LEU A 79 5.88 -7.94 3.21
N ARG A 80 5.71 -8.58 4.38
CA ARG A 80 5.48 -10.04 4.46
C ARG A 80 4.11 -10.45 3.94
N TRP A 81 3.06 -9.66 4.15
CA TRP A 81 1.73 -9.91 3.58
C TRP A 81 1.82 -9.79 2.06
N SER A 82 2.43 -8.72 1.52
CA SER A 82 2.58 -8.53 0.08
C SER A 82 3.49 -9.59 -0.60
N VAL A 83 4.49 -10.12 0.11
CA VAL A 83 5.31 -11.27 -0.34
C VAL A 83 4.53 -12.59 -0.23
N ARG A 84 3.76 -12.80 0.85
CA ARG A 84 2.97 -14.02 1.09
C ARG A 84 1.76 -14.15 0.18
N SER A 85 1.09 -13.04 -0.13
CA SER A 85 -0.06 -13.00 -1.05
C SER A 85 0.37 -13.09 -2.52
N GLY A 86 1.68 -13.11 -2.81
CA GLY A 86 2.20 -13.07 -4.17
C GLY A 86 1.91 -11.75 -4.91
N ALA A 87 1.41 -10.74 -4.19
CA ALA A 87 1.04 -9.44 -4.72
C ALA A 87 2.27 -8.62 -5.17
N LEU A 88 3.40 -8.80 -4.48
CA LEU A 88 4.73 -8.48 -4.98
C LEU A 88 5.30 -9.73 -5.65
N ARG A 89 5.22 -9.85 -6.98
CA ARG A 89 6.07 -10.83 -7.67
C ARG A 89 7.55 -10.45 -7.43
N ARG A 90 8.45 -11.45 -7.57
CA ARG A 90 9.93 -11.42 -7.50
C ARG A 90 10.69 -10.07 -7.67
N PRO A 91 10.34 -9.13 -8.59
CA PRO A 91 11.07 -7.86 -8.77
C PRO A 91 11.30 -6.97 -7.54
N ASP A 92 10.50 -7.07 -6.47
CA ASP A 92 10.62 -6.15 -5.31
C ASP A 92 11.40 -6.74 -4.11
N ALA A 93 12.00 -7.92 -4.25
CA ALA A 93 12.92 -8.48 -3.26
C ALA A 93 14.05 -7.53 -2.81
N PRO A 94 14.74 -6.79 -3.71
CA PRO A 94 15.79 -5.85 -3.29
C PRO A 94 15.22 -4.67 -2.48
N LEU A 95 14.04 -4.16 -2.83
CA LEU A 95 13.37 -3.09 -2.06
C LEU A 95 13.05 -3.55 -0.64
N VAL A 96 12.54 -4.77 -0.48
CA VAL A 96 12.24 -5.37 0.83
C VAL A 96 13.51 -5.52 1.67
N GLY A 97 14.59 -6.03 1.07
CA GLY A 97 15.88 -6.22 1.76
C GLY A 97 16.49 -4.92 2.26
N GLU A 98 16.50 -3.88 1.42
CA GLU A 98 17.06 -2.58 1.74
C GLU A 98 16.24 -1.83 2.80
N LEU A 99 14.90 -1.86 2.69
CA LEU A 99 14.01 -1.35 3.74
C LEU A 99 14.24 -2.08 5.08
N THR A 100 14.44 -3.38 5.04
CA THR A 100 14.72 -4.20 6.24
C THR A 100 16.02 -3.80 6.91
N ALA A 101 17.10 -3.60 6.14
CA ALA A 101 18.39 -3.18 6.66
C ALA A 101 18.35 -1.77 7.27
N LEU A 102 17.72 -0.82 6.58
CA LEU A 102 17.60 0.57 7.06
C LEU A 102 16.83 0.65 8.38
N LEU A 103 15.71 -0.06 8.47
CA LEU A 103 14.89 -0.05 9.67
C LEU A 103 15.48 -0.87 10.81
N GLY A 104 16.16 -1.99 10.53
CA GLY A 104 16.96 -2.72 11.52
C GLY A 104 18.09 -1.88 12.11
N SER A 105 18.57 -0.89 11.37
CA SER A 105 19.60 0.07 11.80
C SER A 105 19.03 1.37 12.37
N GLY A 106 17.71 1.46 12.59
CA GLY A 106 17.04 2.67 13.11
C GLY A 106 16.97 3.86 12.14
N ARG A 107 17.33 3.70 10.86
CA ARG A 107 17.40 4.77 9.85
C ARG A 107 16.04 5.02 9.19
N GLN A 108 15.04 5.38 9.99
CA GLN A 108 13.64 5.54 9.54
C GLN A 108 13.47 6.58 8.42
N ILE A 109 14.16 7.72 8.50
CA ILE A 109 14.10 8.77 7.46
C ILE A 109 14.61 8.24 6.11
N ALA A 110 15.71 7.47 6.13
CA ALA A 110 16.25 6.86 4.92
C ALA A 110 15.29 5.81 4.34
N ALA A 111 14.62 5.03 5.18
CA ALA A 111 13.60 4.07 4.75
C ALA A 111 12.39 4.77 4.11
N VAL A 112 11.93 5.89 4.68
CA VAL A 112 10.87 6.72 4.07
C VAL A 112 11.30 7.24 2.70
N SER A 113 12.52 7.78 2.58
CA SER A 113 13.05 8.28 1.30
C SER A 113 13.12 7.18 0.24
N LEU A 114 13.70 6.03 0.58
CA LEU A 114 13.80 4.87 -0.32
C LEU A 114 12.41 4.42 -0.80
N LEU A 115 11.45 4.33 0.12
CA LEU A 115 10.09 3.92 -0.20
C LEU A 115 9.43 4.88 -1.20
N ARG A 116 9.59 6.19 -1.01
CA ARG A 116 9.05 7.22 -1.91
C ARG A 116 9.66 7.16 -3.30
N GLU A 117 10.98 7.02 -3.40
CA GLU A 117 11.69 6.97 -4.69
C GLU A 117 11.27 5.75 -5.53
N ARG A 118 11.10 4.61 -4.83
CA ARG A 118 10.81 3.33 -5.47
C ARG A 118 9.33 3.14 -5.80
N THR A 119 8.41 3.74 -5.03
CA THR A 119 6.95 3.53 -5.18
C THR A 119 6.18 4.77 -5.65
N GLY A 120 6.76 5.97 -5.54
CA GLY A 120 6.07 7.23 -5.85
C GLY A 120 5.04 7.69 -4.81
N ILE A 121 4.97 7.01 -3.66
CA ILE A 121 4.17 7.45 -2.51
C ILE A 121 4.69 8.81 -2.03
N ASP A 122 3.80 9.64 -1.49
CA ASP A 122 4.18 10.94 -0.91
C ASP A 122 4.85 10.79 0.45
N LEU A 123 5.27 11.91 1.03
CA LEU A 123 5.95 11.91 2.32
C LEU A 123 5.05 11.35 3.43
N ALA A 124 3.77 11.74 3.44
CA ALA A 124 2.82 11.33 4.47
C ALA A 124 2.53 9.83 4.42
N GLY A 125 2.26 9.28 3.23
CA GLY A 125 2.11 7.83 3.04
C GLY A 125 3.40 7.08 3.38
N GLY A 126 4.57 7.60 3.00
CA GLY A 126 5.86 6.99 3.34
C GLY A 126 6.11 6.97 4.85
N TYR A 127 5.89 8.08 5.54
CA TYR A 127 6.01 8.20 6.99
C TYR A 127 5.02 7.28 7.71
N HIS A 128 3.76 7.24 7.29
CA HIS A 128 2.76 6.36 7.87
C HIS A 128 3.12 4.87 7.74
N LEU A 129 3.67 4.47 6.59
CA LEU A 129 4.08 3.08 6.36
C LEU A 129 5.32 2.67 7.15
N VAL A 130 6.17 3.62 7.53
CA VAL A 130 7.49 3.35 8.13
C VAL A 130 7.55 3.68 9.63
N VAL A 131 6.89 4.75 10.05
CA VAL A 131 7.02 5.36 11.38
C VAL A 131 5.74 5.21 12.21
N GLU A 132 4.57 5.44 11.62
CA GLU A 132 3.27 5.35 12.34
C GLU A 132 2.31 4.31 11.74
N PRO A 133 2.60 3.01 11.89
CA PRO A 133 1.72 1.97 11.39
C PRO A 133 0.43 1.90 12.25
N GLY A 134 -0.61 2.62 11.82
CA GLY A 134 -1.97 2.50 12.36
C GLY A 134 -2.85 3.75 12.26
N SER A 135 -2.26 4.94 12.12
CA SER A 135 -2.99 6.21 12.02
C SER A 135 -3.54 6.45 10.60
N ARG A 136 -4.83 6.12 10.34
CA ARG A 136 -5.51 6.61 9.12
C ARG A 136 -5.46 8.14 9.08
N PRO A 137 -5.38 8.78 7.90
CA PRO A 137 -5.58 10.22 7.82
C PRO A 137 -7.01 10.51 8.28
N LEU A 138 -7.15 11.02 9.51
CA LEU A 138 -8.37 11.68 9.96
C LEU A 138 -8.44 12.98 9.18
N THR A 139 -9.19 13.00 8.08
CA THR A 139 -9.64 14.27 7.53
C THR A 139 -10.67 14.88 8.49
N PRO A 140 -10.54 16.16 8.87
CA PRO A 140 -11.60 16.89 9.56
C PRO A 140 -12.87 17.01 8.71
#